data_AF-A0A1C0VAB5-F1
#
_entry.id   AF-A0A1C0VAB5-F1
#
_cell.length_a   1.000
_cell.length_b   1.000
_cell.length_c   1.000
_cell.angle_alpha   90.00
_cell.angle_beta   90.00
_cell.angle_gamma   90.00
#
_symmetry.space_group_name_H-M   'P 1'
#
loop_
_entity.id
_entity.type
_entity.pdbx_description
1 polymer ?
#
loop_
_entity_poly.entity_id
_entity_poly.type
_entity_poly.pdbx_seq_one_letter_code
_entity_poly.pdbx_strand_id
1 'polypeptide(L)' 'MADITIKDQVLKAIEEMPPDVTFSDVMDRLYFLYKVDQGLKQVEAGDTISHEEAKKRSETWRK' A
#
# COMPACT_ATOMS: atom_id res chain seq x y z
N MET A 1 -14.12 -9.78 18.80
CA MET A 1 -13.74 -8.37 18.52
C MET A 1 -14.23 -8.09 17.11
N ALA A 2 -14.87 -6.96 16.83
CA ALA A 2 -15.28 -6.67 15.46
C ALA A 2 -14.01 -6.54 14.61
N ASP A 3 -13.87 -7.38 13.59
CA ASP A 3 -12.76 -7.27 12.64
C ASP A 3 -12.88 -5.92 11.93
N ILE A 4 -11.79 -5.17 11.91
CA ILE A 4 -11.71 -3.89 11.21
C ILE A 4 -11.92 -4.16 9.72
N THR A 5 -12.97 -3.58 9.13
CA THR A 5 -13.26 -3.78 7.71
C THR A 5 -12.41 -2.85 6.83
N ILE A 6 -12.29 -3.18 5.54
CA ILE A 6 -11.66 -2.28 4.56
C ILE A 6 -12.36 -0.92 4.54
N LYS A 7 -13.69 -0.89 4.70
CA LYS A 7 -14.45 0.36 4.77
C LYS A 7 -14.01 1.22 5.96
N ASP A 8 -13.82 0.61 7.13
CA ASP A 8 -13.39 1.33 8.34
C ASP A 8 -11.97 1.89 8.19
N GLN A 9 -11.07 1.13 7.55
CA GLN A 9 -9.71 1.59 7.26
C GLN A 9 -9.69 2.76 6.28
N VAL A 10 -10.52 2.70 5.24
CA VAL A 10 -10.67 3.78 4.26
C VAL A 10 -11.23 5.04 4.91
N LEU A 11 -12.28 4.91 5.73
CA LEU A 11 -12.86 6.04 6.45
C LEU A 11 -11.83 6.71 7.36
N LYS A 12 -11.11 5.92 8.17
CA LYS A 12 -10.05 6.44 9.03
C LYS A 12 -8.96 7.15 8.22
N ALA A 13 -8.55 6.57 7.09
CA ALA A 13 -7.53 7.18 6.24
C ALA A 13 -7.96 8.53 5.67
N ILE A 14 -9.24 8.70 5.36
CA ILE A 14 -9.84 9.97 4.90
C ILE A 14 -9.96 10.96 6.06
N GLU A 15 -10.38 10.52 7.24
CA GLU A 15 -10.51 11.37 8.44
C GLU A 15 -9.17 11.98 8.90
N GLU A 16 -8.05 11.29 8.67
CA GLU A 16 -6.71 11.76 8.98
C GLU A 16 -6.15 12.76 7.94
N MET A 17 -6.87 13.02 6.85
CA MET A 17 -6.38 13.91 5.79
C MET A 17 -6.60 15.40 6.14
N PRO A 18 -5.70 16.28 5.69
CA PRO A 18 -5.92 17.73 5.75
C PRO A 18 -7.22 18.16 5.04
N PRO A 19 -7.84 19.28 5.45
CA PRO A 19 -9.07 19.77 4.82
C PRO A 19 -8.88 20.26 3.38
N ASP A 20 -7.64 20.56 2.98
CA ASP A 20 -7.25 21.11 1.67
C ASP A 20 -6.80 20.03 0.66
N VAL A 21 -6.99 18.74 0.97
CA VAL A 21 -6.61 17.66 0.05
C VAL A 21 -7.43 17.69 -1.24
N THR A 22 -6.74 17.37 -2.34
CA THR A 22 -7.39 17.21 -3.64
C THR A 22 -7.91 15.80 -3.81
N PHE A 23 -8.79 15.61 -4.79
CA PHE A 23 -9.26 14.27 -5.16
C PHE A 23 -8.12 13.34 -5.59
N SER A 24 -7.06 13.89 -6.21
CA SER A 24 -5.87 13.11 -6.58
C SER A 24 -5.16 12.56 -5.34
N ASP A 25 -4.99 13.40 -4.31
CA ASP A 25 -4.33 12.99 -3.06
C ASP A 25 -5.10 11.87 -2.35
N VAL A 26 -6.44 11.95 -2.36
CA VAL A 26 -7.31 10.90 -1.83
C VAL A 26 -7.10 9.60 -2.60
N MET A 27 -7.14 9.65 -3.94
CA MET A 27 -6.91 8.47 -4.78
C MET A 27 -5.54 7.84 -4.54
N ASP A 28 -4.49 8.66 -4.44
CA ASP A 28 -3.13 8.20 -4.19
C ASP A 28 -2.99 7.56 -2.81
N ARG A 29 -3.59 8.16 -1.77
CA ARG A 29 -3.61 7.60 -0.41
C ARG A 29 -4.33 6.26 -0.37
N LEU A 30 -5.48 6.14 -1.02
CA LEU A 30 -6.23 4.88 -1.06
C LEU A 30 -5.48 3.81 -1.86
N TYR A 31 -4.86 4.18 -2.98
CA TYR A 31 -4.05 3.26 -3.77
C TYR A 31 -2.82 2.78 -3.01
N PHE A 32 -2.16 3.66 -2.26
CA PHE A 32 -1.04 3.29 -1.39
C PHE A 32 -1.46 2.24 -0.36
N LEU A 33 -2.57 2.47 0.36
CA LEU A 33 -3.07 1.51 1.35
C LEU A 33 -3.42 0.15 0.73
N TYR A 34 -4.06 0.17 -0.45
CA TYR A 34 -4.32 -1.05 -1.21
C TYR A 34 -3.02 -1.81 -1.52
N LYS A 35 -1.98 -1.12 -2.00
CA LYS A 35 -0.69 -1.77 -2.33
C LYS A 35 0.03 -2.33 -1.11
N VAL A 36 -0.08 -1.67 0.05
CA VAL A 36 0.45 -2.18 1.32
C VAL A 36 -0.27 -3.47 1.74
N ASP A 37 -1.60 -3.49 1.73
CA ASP A 37 -2.40 -4.69 2.04
C ASP A 37 -2.05 -5.87 1.11
N GLN A 38 -1.91 -5.60 -0.20
CA GLN A 38 -1.46 -6.61 -1.15
C GLN A 38 -0.05 -7.13 -0.83
N GLY A 39 0.89 -6.25 -0.50
CA GLY A 39 2.24 -6.64 -0.10
C GLY A 39 2.26 -7.51 1.15
N LEU A 40 1.43 -7.20 2.15
CA LEU A 40 1.28 -8.04 3.35
C LEU A 40 0.76 -9.44 3.02
N LYS A 41 -0.28 -9.52 2.17
CA LYS A 41 -0.82 -10.80 1.70
C LYS A 41 0.20 -11.63 0.92
N GLN A 42 1.04 -10.96 0.11
CA GLN A 42 2.14 -11.63 -0.60
C GLN A 42 3.16 -12.21 0.37
N VAL A 43 3.53 -11.46 1.42
CA VAL A 43 4.44 -11.96 2.47
C VAL A 43 3.84 -13.18 3.18
N GLU A 44 2.56 -13.13 3.55
CA GLU A 44 1.86 -14.26 4.18
C GLU A 44 1.80 -15.49 3.27
N ALA A 45 1.64 -15.28 1.96
CA ALA A 45 1.64 -16.33 0.95
C ALA A 45 3.05 -16.85 0.60
N GLY A 46 4.11 -16.25 1.15
CA GLY A 46 5.49 -16.57 0.80
C GLY A 46 5.95 -16.06 -0.57
N ASP A 47 5.15 -15.21 -1.23
CA ASP A 47 5.48 -14.53 -2.50
C ASP A 47 6.46 -13.37 -2.25
N THR A 48 7.68 -13.74 -1.86
CA THR A 48 8.77 -12.81 -1.56
C THR A 48 10.02 -13.19 -2.34
N ILE A 49 10.90 -12.22 -2.55
CA ILE A 49 12.19 -12.42 -3.21
C ILE A 49 13.34 -12.17 -2.23
N SER A 50 14.49 -12.80 -2.48
CA SER A 50 15.69 -12.52 -1.70
C SER A 50 16.18 -11.09 -1.93
N HIS A 51 16.95 -10.57 -0.97
CA HIS A 51 17.56 -9.25 -1.10
C HIS A 51 18.47 -9.14 -2.34
N GLU A 52 19.18 -10.21 -2.69
CA GLU A 52 20.03 -10.26 -3.88
C GLU A 52 19.22 -10.16 -5.17
N GLU A 53 18.09 -10.84 -5.25
CA GLU A 53 17.20 -10.78 -6.41
C GLU A 53 16.55 -9.40 -6.54
N ALA A 54 16.15 -8.79 -5.42
CA ALA A 54 15.63 -7.43 -5.39
C ALA A 54 16.63 -6.42 -5.97
N LYS A 55 17.92 -6.52 -5.58
CA LYS A 55 18.99 -5.67 -6.13
C LYS A 55 19.13 -5.81 -7.64
N LYS A 56 19.18 -7.05 -8.15
CA LYS A 56 19.27 -7.33 -9.59
C LYS A 56 18.09 -6.72 -10.37
N ARG A 57 16.87 -6.82 -9.84
CA ARG A 57 15.70 -6.17 -10.46
C ARG A 57 15.83 -4.65 -10.49
N SER A 58 16.23 -4.02 -9.38
CA SER A 58 16.36 -2.56 -9.31
C SER A 58 17.40 -2.00 -10.29
N GLU A 59 18.44 -2.75 -10.64
CA GLU A 59 19.43 -2.34 -11.65
C GLU A 59 18.79 -2.13 -13.03
N THR A 60 17.71 -2.84 -13.35
CA THR A 60 17.02 -2.71 -14.65
C THR A 60 16.31 -1.37 -14.83
N TRP A 61 16.08 -0.62 -13.75
CA TRP A 61 15.41 0.68 -13.76
C TRP A 61 16.38 1.85 -13.99
N ARG A 62 17.70 1.59 -14.05
CA ARG A 62 18.75 2.60 -14.31
C ARG A 62 19.05 2.81 -15.81
N LYS A 63 18.23 2.27 -16.71
CA LYS A 63 18.24 2.62 -18.14
C LYS A 63 17.21 3.72 -18.40
#